data_AF-A0A6M0K5J9-F1
#
_entry.id   AF-A0A6M0K5J9-F1
#
_cell.length_a   1.000
_cell.length_b   1.000
_cell.length_c   1.000
_cell.angle_alpha   90.00
_cell.angle_beta   90.00
_cell.angle_gamma   90.00
#
_symmetry.space_group_name_H-M   'P 1'
#
loop_
_entity.id
_entity.type
_entity.pdbx_description
1 polymer ?
#
loop_
_entity_poly.entity_id
_entity_poly.type
_entity_poly.pdbx_seq_one_letter_code
_entity_poly.pdbx_strand_id
1 'polypeptide(L)'
;MAYDLTVLDPAEFEALVSDLLSRSWGSRLESFKEGKDGGIDLRHSRVLPDEPTTIVQCKRYAETAFSRLLTNCKQELPKLKKLEPQRYVLATSVPLSPANKAKILGTLSPWCRSTADVYGSDDLNGLLREFPEVERSHFKLWISGTAVLERVLHAGLFALTEAKVEEARHRLSTLVVHEGLERALDHLRQRHHVLILGNPGIGKTTLAQMIVCHYVAEGFDVAWVVGNIQDAWERIHAGQDNEQRLVIVYDDFLGRLRFESPRFEKNEEASLFSLVDKAARSSGIRLILTTREYILEDAKRLHGAFHERADALMKHVLSLEDYTARHRAQMVFNHLYFSDLPQSRLEQFVAAKAYRTVIRHRHFNPRIVEYISKYANSRMRTDDEFVGFVEEEFDNPSRLWEYPYMHEVGHLARQILAVLWTYGGTCELEELRDAISQAQDRSQPAEFGSTFSVALKQLNGSFVALPDFGGSSDSF
;
A
#
# COMPACT_ATOMS: atom_id res chain seq x y z
N MET A 1 -19.59 3.77 -18.11
CA MET A 1 -18.13 3.64 -18.20
C MET A 1 -17.78 2.17 -18.10
N ALA A 2 -16.71 1.72 -18.74
CA ALA A 2 -16.22 0.34 -18.63
C ALA A 2 -14.96 0.34 -17.76
N TYR A 3 -14.96 -0.50 -16.73
CA TYR A 3 -13.83 -0.72 -15.85
C TYR A 3 -12.91 -1.79 -16.43
N ASP A 4 -11.61 -1.60 -16.22
CA ASP A 4 -10.59 -2.59 -16.52
C ASP A 4 -10.49 -3.59 -15.36
N LEU A 5 -11.01 -4.80 -15.56
CA LEU A 5 -11.03 -5.85 -14.54
C LEU A 5 -9.66 -6.51 -14.35
N THR A 6 -8.65 -6.17 -15.17
CA THR A 6 -7.31 -6.74 -15.08
C THR A 6 -6.43 -6.11 -14.00
N VAL A 7 -6.86 -4.97 -13.45
CA VAL A 7 -6.21 -4.33 -12.28
C VAL A 7 -6.37 -5.14 -11.00
N LEU A 8 -7.37 -6.02 -10.96
CA LEU A 8 -7.65 -6.91 -9.84
C LEU A 8 -6.78 -8.16 -9.94
N ASP A 9 -6.25 -8.58 -8.81
CA ASP A 9 -5.66 -9.91 -8.70
C ASP A 9 -6.74 -11.01 -8.82
N PRO A 10 -6.37 -12.29 -9.02
CA PRO A 10 -7.36 -13.37 -9.18
C PRO A 10 -8.36 -13.49 -8.01
N ALA A 11 -7.90 -13.33 -6.77
CA ALA A 11 -8.77 -13.42 -5.59
C ALA A 11 -9.66 -12.18 -5.44
N GLU A 12 -9.15 -11.00 -5.76
CA GLU A 12 -9.95 -9.77 -5.86
C GLU A 12 -11.03 -9.86 -6.95
N PHE A 13 -10.69 -10.43 -8.12
CA PHE A 13 -11.64 -10.65 -9.20
C PHE A 13 -12.72 -11.67 -8.81
N GLU A 14 -12.36 -12.75 -8.12
CA GLU A 14 -13.32 -13.71 -7.59
C GLU A 14 -14.28 -13.06 -6.57
N ALA A 15 -13.75 -12.26 -5.65
CA ALA A 15 -14.56 -11.52 -4.69
C ALA A 15 -15.55 -10.57 -5.40
N LEU A 16 -15.09 -9.86 -6.43
CA LEU A 16 -15.95 -9.00 -7.26
C LEU A 16 -17.08 -9.78 -7.92
N VAL A 17 -16.75 -10.90 -8.59
CA VAL A 17 -17.75 -11.74 -9.25
C VAL A 17 -18.75 -12.30 -8.23
N SER A 18 -18.26 -12.73 -7.06
CA SER A 18 -19.11 -13.21 -5.96
C SER A 18 -20.12 -12.15 -5.54
N ASP A 19 -19.69 -10.91 -5.31
CA ASP A 19 -20.57 -9.83 -4.90
C ASP A 19 -21.59 -9.47 -5.99
N LEU A 20 -21.14 -9.32 -7.25
CA LEU A 20 -22.01 -8.99 -8.37
C LEU A 20 -23.08 -10.06 -8.62
N LEU A 21 -22.69 -11.33 -8.69
CA LEU A 21 -23.62 -12.42 -8.94
C LEU A 21 -24.53 -12.68 -7.73
N SER A 22 -24.02 -12.53 -6.50
CA SER A 22 -24.86 -12.68 -5.31
C SER A 22 -25.99 -11.63 -5.29
N ARG A 23 -25.68 -10.39 -5.68
CA ARG A 23 -26.69 -9.32 -5.81
C ARG A 23 -27.64 -9.57 -6.97
N SER A 24 -27.11 -9.92 -8.14
CA SER A 24 -27.91 -10.21 -9.34
C SER A 24 -28.88 -11.36 -9.14
N TRP A 25 -28.47 -12.43 -8.45
CA TRP A 25 -29.30 -13.62 -8.22
C TRP A 25 -30.17 -13.53 -6.97
N GLY A 26 -29.97 -12.51 -6.14
CA GLY A 26 -30.66 -12.37 -4.86
C GLY A 26 -30.32 -13.48 -3.85
N SER A 27 -29.23 -14.22 -4.06
CA SER A 27 -28.79 -15.32 -3.23
C SER A 27 -27.30 -15.21 -2.94
N ARG A 28 -26.87 -15.60 -1.73
CA ARG A 28 -25.46 -15.52 -1.37
C ARG A 28 -24.66 -16.64 -2.05
N LEU A 29 -23.52 -16.30 -2.64
CA LEU A 29 -22.51 -17.27 -3.06
C LEU A 29 -21.50 -17.49 -1.92
N GLU A 30 -21.06 -18.73 -1.78
CA GLU A 30 -19.94 -19.14 -0.92
C GLU A 30 -18.67 -19.21 -1.75
N SER A 31 -17.61 -18.56 -1.28
CA SER A 31 -16.24 -18.76 -1.78
C SER A 31 -15.54 -19.86 -0.99
N PHE A 32 -14.76 -20.68 -1.67
CA PHE A 32 -13.98 -21.75 -1.07
C PHE A 32 -12.51 -21.33 -1.01
N LYS A 33 -11.74 -21.87 -0.05
CA LYS A 33 -10.30 -21.62 -0.02
C LYS A 33 -9.64 -22.25 -1.25
N GLU A 34 -8.71 -21.54 -1.88
CA GLU A 34 -7.79 -22.15 -2.84
C GLU A 34 -7.07 -23.34 -2.19
N GLY A 35 -7.35 -24.57 -2.64
CA GLY A 35 -6.92 -25.79 -1.97
C GLY A 35 -7.55 -27.06 -2.56
N LYS A 36 -7.46 -28.19 -1.83
CA LYS A 36 -7.87 -29.57 -2.19
C LYS A 36 -9.34 -29.76 -2.63
N ASP A 37 -10.06 -28.69 -2.94
CA ASP A 37 -11.50 -28.67 -3.23
C ASP A 37 -11.81 -28.73 -4.75
N GLY A 38 -10.86 -29.20 -5.56
CA GLY A 38 -11.11 -29.53 -6.98
C GLY A 38 -11.09 -28.34 -7.95
N GLY A 39 -10.76 -27.14 -7.46
CA GLY A 39 -10.63 -25.93 -8.29
C GLY A 39 -11.96 -25.24 -8.61
N ILE A 40 -12.90 -25.28 -7.67
CA ILE A 40 -14.14 -24.50 -7.67
C ILE A 40 -13.86 -23.16 -7.00
N ASP A 41 -14.10 -22.06 -7.70
CA ASP A 41 -13.90 -20.71 -7.15
C ASP A 41 -15.11 -20.32 -6.27
N LEU A 42 -16.34 -20.44 -6.81
CA LEU A 42 -17.58 -20.07 -6.13
C LEU A 42 -18.65 -21.16 -6.24
N ARG A 43 -19.44 -21.37 -5.19
CA ARG A 43 -20.64 -22.24 -5.18
C ARG A 43 -21.82 -21.51 -4.57
N HIS A 44 -23.03 -21.87 -4.97
CA HIS A 44 -24.23 -21.39 -4.29
C HIS A 44 -24.21 -21.76 -2.80
N SER A 45 -24.38 -20.78 -1.90
CA SER A 45 -24.48 -21.05 -0.46
C SER A 45 -25.81 -21.72 -0.16
N ARG A 46 -25.79 -22.74 0.73
CA ARG A 46 -26.94 -23.60 1.07
C ARG A 46 -27.46 -24.41 -0.11
N VAL A 47 -26.89 -25.59 -0.27
CA VAL A 47 -27.50 -26.67 -1.03
C VAL A 47 -27.61 -27.82 -0.03
N LEU A 48 -28.85 -28.19 0.36
CA LEU A 48 -29.08 -29.46 1.06
C LEU A 48 -28.50 -30.61 0.21
N PRO A 49 -28.18 -31.79 0.77
CA PRO A 49 -27.49 -32.88 0.04
C PRO A 49 -28.10 -33.26 -1.32
N ASP A 50 -29.38 -32.94 -1.54
CA ASP A 50 -30.17 -33.28 -2.74
C ASP A 50 -30.58 -32.07 -3.62
N GLU A 51 -30.05 -30.86 -3.36
CA GLU A 51 -30.42 -29.65 -4.12
C GLU A 51 -29.47 -29.32 -5.30
N PRO A 52 -29.93 -28.48 -6.26
CA PRO A 52 -29.16 -28.06 -7.43
C PRO A 52 -27.81 -27.41 -7.09
N THR A 53 -26.71 -28.12 -7.36
CA THR A 53 -25.38 -27.53 -7.20
C THR A 53 -25.05 -26.63 -8.40
N THR A 54 -25.11 -25.31 -8.21
CA THR A 54 -24.57 -24.33 -9.15
C THR A 54 -23.12 -24.04 -8.80
N ILE A 55 -22.23 -24.22 -9.78
CA ILE A 55 -20.80 -23.89 -9.69
C ILE A 55 -20.55 -22.65 -10.54
N VAL A 56 -19.84 -21.68 -9.97
CA VAL A 56 -19.38 -20.49 -10.66
C VAL A 56 -17.85 -20.55 -10.70
N GLN A 57 -17.31 -20.38 -11.90
CA GLN A 57 -15.86 -20.32 -12.13
C GLN A 57 -15.46 -18.92 -12.61
N CYS A 58 -14.47 -18.36 -11.96
CA CYS A 58 -13.92 -17.05 -12.24
C CYS A 58 -12.60 -17.21 -13.02
N LYS A 59 -12.55 -16.70 -14.25
CA LYS A 59 -11.35 -16.75 -15.09
C LYS A 59 -10.89 -15.35 -15.47
N ARG A 60 -9.89 -14.86 -14.77
CA ARG A 60 -9.27 -13.56 -15.06
C ARG A 60 -8.10 -13.71 -16.03
N TYR A 61 -8.20 -13.05 -17.17
CA TYR A 61 -7.15 -13.00 -18.21
C TYR A 61 -7.08 -11.61 -18.84
N ALA A 62 -6.03 -11.36 -19.63
CA ALA A 62 -5.96 -10.19 -20.50
C ALA A 62 -7.09 -10.20 -21.54
N GLU A 63 -7.51 -9.02 -22.00
CA GLU A 63 -8.65 -8.85 -22.91
C GLU A 63 -8.51 -9.65 -24.21
N THR A 64 -7.28 -9.84 -24.70
CA THR A 64 -6.99 -10.57 -25.94
C THR A 64 -6.89 -12.09 -25.78
N ALA A 65 -7.03 -12.61 -24.55
CA ALA A 65 -6.68 -13.99 -24.21
C ALA A 65 -7.82 -15.02 -24.41
N PHE A 66 -8.77 -14.78 -25.33
CA PHE A 66 -9.89 -15.70 -25.56
C PHE A 66 -9.45 -17.14 -25.88
N SER A 67 -8.41 -17.32 -26.69
CA SER A 67 -7.88 -18.65 -27.02
C SER A 67 -7.36 -19.39 -25.79
N ARG A 68 -6.73 -18.67 -24.85
CA ARG A 68 -6.25 -19.21 -23.57
C ARG A 68 -7.42 -19.57 -22.67
N LEU A 69 -8.43 -18.70 -22.57
CA LEU A 69 -9.67 -18.97 -21.84
C LEU A 69 -10.35 -20.26 -22.35
N LEU A 70 -10.50 -20.40 -23.66
CA LEU A 70 -11.14 -21.57 -24.26
C LEU A 70 -10.34 -22.86 -24.01
N THR A 71 -9.01 -22.77 -24.07
CA THR A 71 -8.12 -23.90 -23.76
C THR A 71 -8.29 -24.32 -22.29
N ASN A 72 -8.35 -23.36 -21.37
CA ASN A 72 -8.58 -23.64 -19.97
C ASN A 72 -9.98 -24.24 -19.71
N CYS A 73 -11.03 -23.74 -20.38
CA CYS A 73 -12.37 -24.34 -20.32
C CYS A 73 -12.36 -25.83 -20.70
N LYS A 74 -11.58 -26.23 -21.70
CA LYS A 74 -11.41 -27.65 -22.07
C LYS A 74 -10.70 -28.47 -21.00
N GLN A 75 -9.74 -27.86 -20.30
CA GLN A 75 -9.02 -28.50 -19.18
C GLN A 75 -9.90 -28.68 -17.93
N GLU A 76 -10.97 -27.89 -17.79
CA GLU A 76 -11.94 -28.05 -16.70
C GLU A 76 -12.91 -29.22 -16.93
N LEU A 77 -13.09 -29.70 -18.17
CA LEU A 77 -14.05 -30.76 -18.50
C LEU A 77 -13.91 -32.05 -17.68
N PRO A 78 -12.69 -32.58 -17.42
CA PRO A 78 -12.54 -33.76 -16.57
C PRO A 78 -13.06 -33.56 -15.15
N LYS A 79 -12.95 -32.34 -14.60
CA LYS A 79 -13.46 -32.02 -13.26
C LYS A 79 -14.98 -31.90 -13.27
N LEU A 80 -15.55 -31.26 -14.29
CA LEU A 80 -17.01 -31.15 -14.43
C LEU A 80 -17.68 -32.51 -14.59
N LYS A 81 -17.04 -33.44 -15.30
CA LYS A 81 -17.48 -34.85 -15.38
C LYS A 81 -17.47 -35.56 -14.03
N LYS A 82 -16.61 -35.17 -13.10
CA LYS A 82 -16.52 -35.76 -11.76
C LYS A 82 -17.50 -35.11 -10.78
N LEU A 83 -17.70 -33.80 -10.90
CA LEU A 83 -18.55 -33.01 -10.00
C LEU A 83 -20.03 -33.06 -10.39
N GLU A 84 -20.32 -33.28 -11.68
CA GLU A 84 -21.67 -33.30 -12.27
C GLU A 84 -22.61 -32.19 -11.75
N PRO A 85 -22.20 -30.90 -11.82
CA PRO A 85 -23.03 -29.81 -11.32
C PRO A 85 -24.31 -29.67 -12.14
N GLN A 86 -25.41 -29.25 -11.51
CA GLN A 86 -26.65 -29.01 -12.26
C GLN A 86 -26.54 -27.79 -13.18
N ARG A 87 -25.74 -26.79 -12.79
CA ARG A 87 -25.51 -25.57 -13.55
C ARG A 87 -24.06 -25.14 -13.37
N TYR A 88 -23.39 -24.83 -14.46
CA TYR A 88 -22.05 -24.26 -14.46
C TYR A 88 -22.08 -22.88 -15.09
N VAL A 89 -21.58 -21.88 -14.35
CA VAL A 89 -21.52 -20.49 -14.76
C VAL A 89 -20.06 -20.08 -14.88
N LEU A 90 -19.69 -19.46 -15.99
CA LEU A 90 -18.36 -18.90 -16.23
C LEU A 90 -18.43 -17.38 -16.15
N ALA A 91 -17.63 -16.77 -15.27
CA ALA A 91 -17.39 -15.34 -15.24
C ALA A 91 -15.94 -15.06 -15.64
N THR A 92 -15.72 -14.15 -16.60
CA THR A 92 -14.38 -13.83 -17.11
C THR A 92 -14.20 -12.34 -17.38
N SER A 93 -12.97 -11.86 -17.19
CA SER A 93 -12.56 -10.51 -17.56
C SER A 93 -12.32 -10.33 -19.06
N VAL A 94 -12.48 -11.38 -19.87
CA VAL A 94 -12.30 -11.32 -21.34
C VAL A 94 -13.58 -10.78 -21.99
N PRO A 95 -13.50 -9.81 -22.93
CA PRO A 95 -14.64 -9.42 -23.76
C PRO A 95 -15.14 -10.55 -24.65
N LEU A 96 -16.47 -10.78 -24.67
CA LEU A 96 -17.07 -11.93 -25.37
C LEU A 96 -18.08 -11.49 -26.43
N SER A 97 -17.82 -11.86 -27.69
CA SER A 97 -18.83 -11.79 -28.75
C SER A 97 -19.88 -12.91 -28.60
N PRO A 98 -21.06 -12.80 -29.26
CA PRO A 98 -22.05 -13.88 -29.30
C PRO A 98 -21.47 -15.22 -29.80
N ALA A 99 -20.57 -15.17 -30.79
CA ALA A 99 -19.87 -16.35 -31.29
C ALA A 99 -18.91 -16.96 -30.25
N ASN A 100 -18.23 -16.12 -29.45
CA ASN A 100 -17.38 -16.57 -28.36
C ASN A 100 -18.21 -17.27 -27.27
N LYS A 101 -19.34 -16.68 -26.87
CA LYS A 101 -20.27 -17.30 -25.90
C LYS A 101 -20.80 -18.64 -26.40
N ALA A 102 -21.17 -18.75 -27.67
CA ALA A 102 -21.62 -20.00 -28.28
C ALA A 102 -20.54 -21.09 -28.26
N LYS A 103 -19.27 -20.74 -28.55
CA LYS A 103 -18.14 -21.67 -28.47
C LYS A 103 -17.88 -22.16 -27.05
N ILE A 104 -17.95 -21.27 -26.07
CA ILE A 104 -17.80 -21.61 -24.65
C ILE A 104 -18.94 -22.54 -24.21
N LEU A 105 -20.19 -22.18 -24.53
CA LEU A 105 -21.37 -23.00 -24.24
C LEU A 105 -21.23 -24.41 -24.83
N GLY A 106 -20.85 -24.52 -26.11
CA GLY A 106 -20.63 -25.82 -26.75
C GLY A 106 -19.51 -26.64 -26.10
N THR A 107 -18.50 -25.97 -25.54
CA THR A 107 -17.39 -26.64 -24.85
C THR A 107 -17.82 -27.17 -23.48
N LEU A 108 -18.58 -26.38 -22.72
CA LEU A 108 -18.96 -26.66 -21.32
C LEU A 108 -20.34 -27.35 -21.19
N SER A 109 -20.96 -27.70 -22.32
CA SER A 109 -22.19 -28.49 -22.36
C SER A 109 -21.95 -29.91 -21.80
N PRO A 110 -22.89 -30.50 -21.04
CA PRO A 110 -24.26 -30.03 -20.77
C PRO A 110 -24.42 -29.14 -19.52
N TRP A 111 -23.35 -28.88 -18.77
CA TRP A 111 -23.45 -28.19 -17.47
C TRP A 111 -23.72 -26.69 -17.61
N CYS A 112 -23.13 -26.05 -18.62
CA CYS A 112 -23.50 -24.70 -19.05
C CYS A 112 -24.80 -24.81 -19.87
N ARG A 113 -25.91 -24.25 -19.38
CA ARG A 113 -27.25 -24.48 -19.98
C ARG A 113 -27.56 -23.48 -21.08
N SER A 114 -27.05 -22.26 -20.96
CA SER A 114 -27.30 -21.20 -21.91
C SER A 114 -26.12 -20.24 -22.01
N THR A 115 -26.11 -19.38 -23.03
CA THR A 115 -25.15 -18.28 -23.12
C THR A 115 -25.30 -17.25 -22.00
N ALA A 116 -26.42 -17.24 -21.27
CA ALA A 116 -26.62 -16.41 -20.08
C ALA A 116 -25.83 -16.92 -18.86
N ASP A 117 -25.31 -18.16 -18.91
CA ASP A 117 -24.38 -18.69 -17.91
C ASP A 117 -22.93 -18.28 -18.18
N VAL A 118 -22.68 -17.47 -19.21
CA VAL A 118 -21.35 -17.00 -19.60
C VAL A 118 -21.30 -15.47 -19.52
N TYR A 119 -20.69 -14.98 -18.45
CA TYR A 119 -20.44 -13.57 -18.19
C TYR A 119 -19.04 -13.19 -18.67
N GLY A 120 -18.96 -12.31 -19.67
CA GLY A 120 -17.73 -11.65 -20.10
C GLY A 120 -17.53 -10.30 -19.41
N SER A 121 -16.48 -9.58 -19.79
CA SER A 121 -16.16 -8.26 -19.24
C SER A 121 -17.33 -7.28 -19.34
N ASP A 122 -18.05 -7.28 -20.46
CA ASP A 122 -19.15 -6.35 -20.73
C ASP A 122 -20.37 -6.66 -19.86
N ASP A 123 -20.64 -7.95 -19.60
CA ASP A 123 -21.72 -8.38 -18.73
C ASP A 123 -21.43 -7.98 -17.27
N LEU A 124 -20.19 -8.21 -16.80
CA LEU A 124 -19.75 -7.81 -15.46
C LEU A 124 -19.77 -6.28 -15.28
N ASN A 125 -19.35 -5.54 -16.30
CA ASN A 125 -19.48 -4.08 -16.34
C ASN A 125 -20.95 -3.60 -16.43
N GLY A 126 -21.84 -4.42 -16.99
CA GLY A 126 -23.29 -4.23 -16.90
C GLY A 126 -23.76 -4.30 -15.46
N LEU A 127 -23.42 -5.38 -14.75
CA LEU A 127 -23.79 -5.59 -13.35
C LEU A 127 -23.22 -4.49 -12.44
N LEU A 128 -22.00 -4.01 -12.68
CA LEU A 128 -21.42 -2.90 -11.93
C LEU A 128 -22.23 -1.60 -12.05
N ARG A 129 -22.81 -1.34 -13.23
CA ARG A 129 -23.71 -0.19 -13.42
C ARG A 129 -25.03 -0.35 -12.69
N GLU A 130 -25.50 -1.58 -12.53
CA GLU A 130 -26.72 -1.90 -11.79
C GLU A 130 -26.51 -1.89 -10.28
N PHE A 131 -25.31 -2.24 -9.81
CA PHE A 131 -24.95 -2.36 -8.39
C PHE A 131 -23.75 -1.45 -8.01
N PRO A 132 -23.93 -0.12 -7.98
CA PRO A 132 -22.86 0.83 -7.70
C PRO A 132 -22.29 0.70 -6.26
N GLU A 133 -23.01 0.08 -5.34
CA GLU A 133 -22.49 -0.24 -4.01
C GLU A 133 -21.40 -1.33 -4.04
N VAL A 134 -21.43 -2.25 -5.01
CA VAL A 134 -20.39 -3.25 -5.20
C VAL A 134 -19.13 -2.56 -5.69
N GLU A 135 -19.24 -1.67 -6.67
CA GLU A 135 -18.11 -0.86 -7.14
C GLU A 135 -17.38 -0.16 -5.97
N ARG A 136 -18.13 0.51 -5.09
CA ARG A 136 -17.57 1.21 -3.92
C ARG A 136 -16.88 0.29 -2.91
N SER A 137 -17.27 -0.98 -2.85
CA SER A 137 -16.68 -1.98 -1.96
C SER A 137 -15.35 -2.52 -2.51
N HIS A 138 -15.07 -2.31 -3.79
CA HIS A 138 -13.87 -2.77 -4.48
C HIS A 138 -12.95 -1.59 -4.81
N PHE A 139 -12.16 -1.14 -3.82
CA PHE A 139 -11.34 0.08 -3.88
C PHE A 139 -10.49 0.24 -5.14
N LYS A 140 -9.78 -0.83 -5.57
CA LYS A 140 -8.95 -0.78 -6.79
C LYS A 140 -9.77 -0.58 -8.05
N LEU A 141 -10.93 -1.24 -8.13
CA LEU A 141 -11.84 -1.11 -9.27
C LEU A 141 -12.36 0.32 -9.35
N TRP A 142 -12.83 0.86 -8.22
CA TRP A 142 -13.32 2.22 -8.11
C TRP A 142 -12.29 3.27 -8.57
N ILE A 143 -11.03 3.16 -8.14
CA ILE A 143 -9.97 4.11 -8.54
C ILE A 143 -9.55 3.92 -10.00
N SER A 144 -9.59 2.68 -10.50
CA SER A 144 -9.29 2.38 -11.91
C SER A 144 -10.35 2.90 -12.88
N GLY A 145 -11.49 3.42 -12.39
CA GLY A 145 -12.49 4.08 -13.21
C GLY A 145 -11.89 5.25 -13.98
N THR A 146 -12.14 5.30 -15.29
CA THR A 146 -11.47 6.24 -16.23
C THR A 146 -11.45 7.68 -15.73
N ALA A 147 -12.58 8.20 -15.24
CA ALA A 147 -12.68 9.57 -14.76
C ALA A 147 -11.87 9.85 -13.47
N VAL A 148 -11.84 8.89 -12.54
CA VAL A 148 -11.06 9.01 -11.30
C VAL A 148 -9.57 8.91 -11.62
N LEU A 149 -9.19 7.91 -12.43
CA LEU A 149 -7.82 7.69 -12.85
C LEU A 149 -7.26 8.90 -13.62
N GLU A 150 -8.01 9.46 -14.57
CA GLU A 150 -7.61 10.66 -15.30
C GLU A 150 -7.37 11.83 -14.36
N ARG A 151 -8.27 12.08 -13.39
CA ARG A 151 -8.08 13.15 -12.41
C ARG A 151 -6.87 12.92 -11.51
N VAL A 152 -6.64 11.68 -11.09
CA VAL A 152 -5.48 11.27 -10.29
C VAL A 152 -4.18 11.44 -11.09
N LEU A 153 -4.18 11.12 -12.39
CA LEU A 153 -3.05 11.32 -13.30
C LEU A 153 -2.76 12.79 -13.56
N HIS A 154 -3.80 13.60 -13.84
CA HIS A 154 -3.68 15.04 -14.05
C HIS A 154 -3.19 15.78 -12.80
N ALA A 155 -3.47 15.25 -11.61
CA ALA A 155 -2.95 15.74 -10.36
C ALA A 155 -1.43 15.51 -10.18
N GLY A 156 -0.77 14.79 -11.08
CA GLY A 156 0.68 14.51 -11.01
C GLY A 156 1.06 13.51 -9.91
N LEU A 157 0.10 12.78 -9.35
CA LEU A 157 0.27 11.80 -8.27
C LEU A 157 1.18 10.63 -8.67
N PHE A 158 1.09 10.25 -9.94
CA PHE A 158 2.02 9.38 -10.61
C PHE A 158 2.81 10.27 -11.56
N ALA A 159 4.15 10.30 -11.41
CA ALA A 159 5.04 11.21 -12.13
C ALA A 159 4.60 11.35 -13.61
N LEU A 160 4.56 12.53 -14.23
CA LEU A 160 3.97 12.72 -15.56
C LEU A 160 4.90 12.37 -16.74
N THR A 161 4.39 11.59 -17.72
CA THR A 161 4.69 11.52 -19.16
C THR A 161 3.56 10.70 -19.82
N GLU A 162 3.26 10.91 -21.12
CA GLU A 162 2.17 10.20 -21.83
C GLU A 162 2.30 8.66 -21.82
N ALA A 163 3.48 8.11 -21.52
CA ALA A 163 3.75 6.68 -21.35
C ALA A 163 3.16 6.06 -20.06
N LYS A 164 2.40 6.79 -19.24
CA LYS A 164 2.23 6.47 -17.81
C LYS A 164 0.84 6.12 -17.30
N VAL A 165 -0.17 6.03 -18.16
CA VAL A 165 -1.46 5.43 -17.75
C VAL A 165 -1.23 3.98 -17.32
N GLU A 166 -0.45 3.22 -18.09
CA GLU A 166 -0.12 1.83 -17.78
C GLU A 166 0.73 1.72 -16.51
N GLU A 167 1.71 2.61 -16.31
CA GLU A 167 2.51 2.65 -15.08
C GLU A 167 1.64 2.96 -13.85
N ALA A 168 0.70 3.89 -13.96
CA ALA A 168 -0.24 4.20 -12.88
C ALA A 168 -1.18 3.02 -12.60
N ARG A 169 -1.73 2.36 -13.64
CA ARG A 169 -2.53 1.14 -13.48
C ARG A 169 -1.75 0.02 -12.81
N HIS A 170 -0.50 -0.18 -13.20
CA HIS A 170 0.39 -1.15 -12.57
C HIS A 170 0.66 -0.81 -11.10
N ARG A 171 0.89 0.47 -10.76
CA ARG A 171 1.03 0.88 -9.36
C ARG A 171 -0.26 0.61 -8.57
N LEU A 172 -1.43 0.93 -9.13
CA LEU A 172 -2.73 0.66 -8.51
C LEU A 172 -2.97 -0.83 -8.29
N SER A 173 -2.58 -1.70 -9.24
CA SER A 173 -2.77 -3.14 -9.11
C SER A 173 -1.93 -3.75 -7.98
N THR A 174 -0.81 -3.11 -7.62
CA THR A 174 0.03 -3.53 -6.48
C THR A 174 -0.47 -3.08 -5.11
N LEU A 175 -1.40 -2.12 -5.05
CA LEU A 175 -1.91 -1.59 -3.78
C LEU A 175 -2.57 -2.68 -2.93
N VAL A 176 -2.48 -2.52 -1.61
CA VAL A 176 -3.18 -3.38 -0.66
C VAL A 176 -3.90 -2.49 0.34
N VAL A 177 -5.23 -2.59 0.37
CA VAL A 177 -6.05 -1.89 1.36
C VAL A 177 -5.85 -2.55 2.72
N HIS A 178 -5.57 -1.73 3.72
CA HIS A 178 -5.37 -2.16 5.10
C HIS A 178 -6.07 -1.18 6.06
N GLU A 179 -6.24 -1.59 7.31
CA GLU A 179 -7.01 -0.85 8.33
C GLU A 179 -6.47 0.57 8.61
N GLY A 180 -5.17 0.79 8.40
CA GLY A 180 -4.55 2.11 8.46
C GLY A 180 -5.21 3.16 7.55
N LEU A 181 -5.79 2.76 6.41
CA LEU A 181 -6.53 3.68 5.54
C LEU A 181 -7.76 4.26 6.24
N GLU A 182 -8.66 3.42 6.74
CA GLU A 182 -9.88 3.88 7.39
C GLU A 182 -9.59 4.75 8.62
N ARG A 183 -8.60 4.35 9.43
CA ARG A 183 -8.18 5.17 10.58
C ARG A 183 -7.66 6.55 10.16
N ALA A 184 -6.91 6.64 9.06
CA ALA A 184 -6.44 7.92 8.55
C ALA A 184 -7.58 8.77 7.96
N LEU A 185 -8.55 8.14 7.30
CA LEU A 185 -9.76 8.81 6.81
C LEU A 185 -10.61 9.35 7.98
N ASP A 186 -10.74 8.61 9.07
CA ASP A 186 -11.45 9.06 10.27
C ASP A 186 -10.78 10.28 10.90
N HIS A 187 -9.45 10.30 11.00
CA HIS A 187 -8.71 11.49 11.43
C HIS A 187 -8.99 12.70 10.53
N LEU A 188 -9.01 12.50 9.22
CA LEU A 188 -9.32 13.57 8.25
C LEU A 188 -10.78 14.03 8.33
N ARG A 189 -11.73 13.15 8.64
CA ARG A 189 -13.13 13.53 8.89
C ARG A 189 -13.28 14.38 10.16
N GLN A 190 -12.48 14.10 11.20
CA GLN A 190 -12.57 14.77 12.50
C GLN A 190 -11.82 16.12 12.56
N ARG A 191 -10.61 16.18 11.97
CA ARG A 191 -9.70 17.32 12.12
C ARG A 191 -9.30 17.98 10.81
N HIS A 192 -9.73 17.43 9.68
CA HIS A 192 -9.38 17.88 8.31
C HIS A 192 -7.88 17.85 8.00
N HIS A 193 -7.04 17.34 8.89
CA HIS A 193 -5.63 17.11 8.66
C HIS A 193 -5.17 15.81 9.32
N VAL A 194 -4.11 15.21 8.78
CA VAL A 194 -3.45 14.06 9.37
C VAL A 194 -1.94 14.10 9.10
N LEU A 195 -1.14 13.78 10.11
CA LEU A 195 0.30 13.59 10.03
C LEU A 195 0.63 12.09 10.06
N ILE A 196 1.00 11.53 8.91
CA ILE A 196 1.37 10.14 8.74
C ILE A 196 2.85 9.97 9.08
N LEU A 197 3.14 9.22 10.15
CA LEU A 197 4.47 8.90 10.65
C LEU A 197 4.82 7.44 10.40
N GLY A 198 6.11 7.12 10.43
CA GLY A 198 6.59 5.74 10.34
C GLY A 198 7.94 5.61 9.66
N ASN A 199 8.48 4.39 9.69
CA ASN A 199 9.82 4.07 9.21
C ASN A 199 10.00 4.23 7.69
N PRO A 200 11.26 4.32 7.19
CA PRO A 200 11.55 4.31 5.76
C PRO A 200 10.94 3.10 5.05
N GLY A 201 10.30 3.35 3.89
CA GLY A 201 9.74 2.28 3.06
C GLY A 201 8.46 1.61 3.58
N ILE A 202 7.95 2.01 4.74
CA ILE A 202 6.75 1.38 5.35
C ILE A 202 5.47 1.58 4.52
N GLY A 203 5.40 2.57 3.62
CA GLY A 203 4.21 2.81 2.79
C GLY A 203 3.46 4.11 3.06
N LYS A 204 4.07 5.10 3.73
CA LYS A 204 3.44 6.41 4.02
C LYS A 204 2.92 7.13 2.77
N THR A 205 3.77 7.26 1.75
CA THR A 205 3.40 7.88 0.47
C THR A 205 2.29 7.10 -0.22
N THR A 206 2.33 5.76 -0.15
CA THR A 206 1.27 4.88 -0.68
C THR A 206 -0.06 5.11 0.03
N LEU A 207 -0.06 5.21 1.37
CA LEU A 207 -1.24 5.55 2.15
C LEU A 207 -1.78 6.94 1.78
N ALA A 208 -0.91 7.93 1.62
CA ALA A 208 -1.31 9.27 1.16
C ALA A 208 -1.96 9.22 -0.24
N GLN A 209 -1.41 8.45 -1.18
CA GLN A 209 -2.01 8.24 -2.51
C GLN A 209 -3.40 7.60 -2.41
N MET A 210 -3.59 6.60 -1.55
CA MET A 210 -4.88 5.96 -1.35
C MET A 210 -5.93 6.94 -0.79
N ILE A 211 -5.55 7.77 0.17
CA ILE A 211 -6.41 8.82 0.73
C ILE A 211 -6.76 9.86 -0.35
N VAL A 212 -5.79 10.28 -1.17
CA VAL A 212 -6.07 11.22 -2.27
C VAL A 212 -7.05 10.61 -3.26
N CYS A 213 -6.84 9.36 -3.67
CA CYS A 213 -7.78 8.68 -4.56
C CYS A 213 -9.19 8.65 -3.96
N HIS A 214 -9.31 8.45 -2.65
CA HIS A 214 -10.59 8.53 -1.95
C HIS A 214 -11.26 9.90 -2.12
N TYR A 215 -10.55 10.98 -1.79
CA TYR A 215 -11.11 12.34 -1.89
C TYR A 215 -11.33 12.81 -3.33
N VAL A 216 -10.50 12.41 -4.29
CA VAL A 216 -10.73 12.71 -5.71
C VAL A 216 -12.09 12.19 -6.14
N ALA A 217 -12.42 10.97 -5.78
CA ALA A 217 -13.69 10.39 -6.11
C ALA A 217 -14.87 11.01 -5.33
N GLU A 218 -14.64 11.64 -4.17
CA GLU A 218 -15.61 12.52 -3.50
C GLU A 218 -15.71 13.93 -4.14
N GLY A 219 -14.99 14.17 -5.23
CA GLY A 219 -15.03 15.42 -6.00
C GLY A 219 -14.01 16.47 -5.56
N PHE A 220 -12.98 16.10 -4.78
CA PHE A 220 -11.92 17.03 -4.40
C PHE A 220 -10.87 17.15 -5.50
N ASP A 221 -10.42 18.37 -5.79
CA ASP A 221 -9.20 18.61 -6.54
C ASP A 221 -7.97 18.29 -5.69
N VAL A 222 -6.82 18.16 -6.34
CA VAL A 222 -5.59 17.70 -5.69
C VAL A 222 -4.48 18.74 -5.82
N ALA A 223 -3.77 18.97 -4.74
CA ALA A 223 -2.48 19.65 -4.72
C ALA A 223 -1.43 18.74 -4.10
N TRP A 224 -0.58 18.13 -4.93
CA TRP A 224 0.57 17.36 -4.45
C TRP A 224 1.81 18.23 -4.41
N VAL A 225 2.22 18.59 -3.19
CA VAL A 225 3.27 19.57 -2.92
C VAL A 225 4.60 18.85 -2.75
N VAL A 226 5.58 19.24 -3.56
CA VAL A 226 6.90 18.62 -3.59
C VAL A 226 7.95 19.67 -3.23
N GLY A 227 8.33 19.73 -1.95
CA GLY A 227 9.39 20.61 -1.47
C GLY A 227 8.90 21.93 -0.87
N ASN A 228 8.13 22.74 -1.60
CA ASN A 228 7.76 24.08 -1.14
C ASN A 228 6.27 24.21 -0.80
N ILE A 229 5.98 24.60 0.45
CA ILE A 229 4.61 24.83 0.92
C ILE A 229 3.86 25.94 0.15
N GLN A 230 4.57 26.87 -0.49
CA GLN A 230 3.96 27.95 -1.27
C GLN A 230 3.08 27.42 -2.40
N ASP A 231 3.43 26.28 -3.01
CA ASP A 231 2.62 25.61 -4.03
C ASP A 231 1.22 25.25 -3.49
N ALA A 232 1.13 24.91 -2.20
CA ALA A 232 -0.14 24.65 -1.52
C ALA A 232 -1.00 25.91 -1.45
N TRP A 233 -0.38 27.03 -1.06
CA TRP A 233 -1.05 28.31 -0.94
C TRP A 233 -1.50 28.84 -2.30
N GLU A 234 -0.69 28.73 -3.34
CA GLU A 234 -1.09 29.13 -4.70
C GLU A 234 -2.35 28.39 -5.16
N ARG A 235 -2.43 27.08 -4.89
CA ARG A 235 -3.62 26.27 -5.19
C ARG A 235 -4.85 26.70 -4.40
N ILE A 236 -4.68 27.04 -3.12
CA ILE A 236 -5.77 27.56 -2.29
C ILE A 236 -6.25 28.93 -2.80
N HIS A 237 -5.34 29.84 -3.17
CA HIS A 237 -5.69 31.19 -3.62
C HIS A 237 -6.24 31.22 -5.05
N ALA A 238 -5.88 30.25 -5.89
CA ALA A 238 -6.44 30.09 -7.23
C ALA A 238 -7.94 29.69 -7.20
N GLY A 239 -8.40 29.09 -6.10
CA GLY A 239 -9.82 28.87 -5.85
C GLY A 239 -10.56 30.19 -5.61
N GLN A 240 -11.30 30.65 -6.62
CA GLN A 240 -11.97 31.96 -6.55
C GLN A 240 -13.16 32.01 -5.59
N ASP A 241 -13.63 30.88 -5.05
CA ASP A 241 -14.80 30.83 -4.17
C ASP A 241 -14.61 29.85 -3.00
N ASN A 242 -15.28 30.16 -1.88
CA ASN A 242 -15.27 29.42 -0.61
C ASN A 242 -15.87 28.00 -0.70
N GLU A 243 -16.14 27.50 -1.92
CA GLU A 243 -16.72 26.18 -2.22
C GLU A 243 -15.70 25.16 -2.77
N GLN A 244 -14.44 25.57 -2.99
CA GLN A 244 -13.44 24.65 -3.53
C GLN A 244 -13.16 23.48 -2.57
N ARG A 245 -13.26 22.25 -3.09
CA ARG A 245 -12.89 21.03 -2.40
C ARG A 245 -11.47 20.65 -2.81
N LEU A 246 -10.51 20.73 -1.91
CA LEU A 246 -9.08 20.51 -2.19
C LEU A 246 -8.48 19.53 -1.19
N VAL A 247 -7.84 18.47 -1.69
CA VAL A 247 -6.96 17.60 -0.90
C VAL A 247 -5.51 17.96 -1.20
N ILE A 248 -4.78 18.34 -0.15
CA ILE A 248 -3.39 18.78 -0.21
C ILE A 248 -2.52 17.71 0.42
N VAL A 249 -1.48 17.28 -0.29
CA VAL A 249 -0.47 16.38 0.24
C VAL A 249 0.86 17.08 0.26
N TYR A 250 1.52 17.08 1.42
CA TYR A 250 2.90 17.51 1.56
C TYR A 250 3.73 16.30 2.01
N ASP A 251 4.25 15.59 1.01
CA ASP A 251 4.92 14.29 1.16
C ASP A 251 6.40 14.47 1.53
N ASP A 252 6.81 13.78 2.60
CA ASP A 252 8.14 13.85 3.22
C ASP A 252 8.59 15.29 3.53
N PHE A 253 7.68 16.11 4.07
CA PHE A 253 7.85 17.56 4.20
C PHE A 253 9.08 18.00 5.01
N LEU A 254 9.58 17.16 5.91
CA LEU A 254 10.82 17.40 6.67
C LEU A 254 12.03 16.63 6.12
N GLY A 255 11.81 15.56 5.35
CA GLY A 255 12.84 14.55 5.08
C GLY A 255 13.81 14.89 3.95
N ARG A 256 13.55 15.97 3.20
CA ARG A 256 14.38 16.40 2.07
C ARG A 256 15.47 17.40 2.46
N LEU A 257 15.45 17.89 3.69
CA LEU A 257 16.37 18.91 4.17
C LEU A 257 17.58 18.22 4.83
N ARG A 258 18.77 18.54 4.33
CA ARG A 258 20.04 18.00 4.83
C ARG A 258 20.21 18.40 6.29
N PHE A 259 20.86 17.54 7.09
CA PHE A 259 21.17 17.81 8.49
C PHE A 259 21.97 19.11 8.71
N GLU A 260 22.68 19.58 7.68
CA GLU A 260 23.49 20.81 7.68
C GLU A 260 22.75 22.05 7.16
N SER A 261 21.49 21.91 6.73
CA SER A 261 20.62 23.02 6.32
C SER A 261 19.52 23.20 7.35
N PRO A 262 19.04 24.43 7.61
CA PRO A 262 17.87 24.60 8.47
C PRO A 262 16.71 23.80 7.86
N ARG A 263 16.10 22.92 8.67
CA ARG A 263 14.98 22.04 8.27
C ARG A 263 13.70 22.78 7.91
N PHE A 264 13.76 24.10 7.96
CA PHE A 264 12.77 25.00 7.45
C PHE A 264 13.53 26.17 6.84
N GLU A 265 13.17 26.56 5.62
CA GLU A 265 13.53 27.89 5.14
C GLU A 265 12.83 28.96 6.01
N LYS A 266 13.32 30.20 5.94
CA LYS A 266 12.81 31.29 6.78
C LYS A 266 11.29 31.44 6.60
N ASN A 267 10.52 31.24 7.69
CA ASN A 267 9.05 31.30 7.78
C ASN A 267 8.25 30.07 7.28
N GLU A 268 8.88 28.97 6.88
CA GLU A 268 8.13 27.78 6.44
C GLU A 268 7.32 27.15 7.58
N GLU A 269 7.83 27.13 8.82
CA GLU A 269 7.10 26.62 9.99
C GLU A 269 5.78 27.36 10.22
N ALA A 270 5.85 28.70 10.20
CA ALA A 270 4.69 29.55 10.39
C ALA A 270 3.66 29.35 9.26
N SER A 271 4.15 29.17 8.02
CA SER A 271 3.32 28.86 6.86
C SER A 271 2.65 27.49 6.99
N LEU A 272 3.39 26.46 7.44
CA LEU A 272 2.89 25.10 7.66
C LEU A 272 1.73 25.11 8.65
N PHE A 273 1.93 25.74 9.79
CA PHE A 273 0.87 25.73 10.77
C PHE A 273 -0.30 26.65 10.42
N SER A 274 -0.07 27.72 9.66
CA SER A 274 -1.15 28.51 9.07
C SER A 274 -1.99 27.67 8.10
N LEU A 275 -1.35 26.79 7.33
CA LEU A 275 -2.01 25.85 6.43
C LEU A 275 -2.83 24.81 7.21
N VAL A 276 -2.27 24.27 8.30
CA VAL A 276 -2.98 23.36 9.22
C VAL A 276 -4.23 24.04 9.80
N ASP A 277 -4.10 25.27 10.30
CA ASP A 277 -5.22 26.04 10.87
C ASP A 277 -6.30 26.33 9.80
N LYS A 278 -5.88 26.65 8.57
CA LYS A 278 -6.78 26.86 7.43
C LYS A 278 -7.54 25.58 7.08
N ALA A 279 -6.88 24.44 7.04
CA ALA A 279 -7.50 23.15 6.78
C ALA A 279 -8.51 22.79 7.89
N ALA A 280 -8.11 22.93 9.16
CA ALA A 280 -8.96 22.62 10.31
C ALA A 280 -10.27 23.45 10.33
N ARG A 281 -10.26 24.68 9.81
CA ARG A 281 -11.43 25.57 9.75
C ARG A 281 -12.26 25.42 8.48
N SER A 282 -11.75 24.74 7.45
CA SER A 282 -12.41 24.63 6.15
C SER A 282 -13.03 23.24 5.98
N SER A 283 -14.33 23.18 5.70
CA SER A 283 -14.99 21.92 5.33
C SER A 283 -14.52 21.39 3.97
N GLY A 284 -14.00 22.27 3.09
CA GLY A 284 -13.54 21.93 1.74
C GLY A 284 -12.07 21.54 1.64
N ILE A 285 -11.24 21.74 2.68
CA ILE A 285 -9.81 21.43 2.60
C ILE A 285 -9.47 20.19 3.42
N ARG A 286 -8.66 19.29 2.87
CA ARG A 286 -8.05 18.16 3.57
C ARG A 286 -6.54 18.23 3.44
N LEU A 287 -5.81 18.13 4.54
CA LEU A 287 -4.35 18.23 4.56
C LEU A 287 -3.70 16.92 5.01
N ILE A 288 -2.81 16.38 4.19
CA ILE A 288 -2.07 15.15 4.45
C ILE A 288 -0.59 15.50 4.52
N LEU A 289 0.01 15.23 5.67
CA LEU A 289 1.43 15.43 5.93
C LEU A 289 2.08 14.06 6.09
N THR A 290 3.24 13.83 5.48
CA THR A 290 4.02 12.61 5.74
C THR A 290 5.43 12.96 6.16
N THR A 291 5.97 12.25 7.15
CA THR A 291 7.40 12.34 7.51
C THR A 291 7.83 11.09 8.28
N ARG A 292 9.13 10.97 8.54
CA ARG A 292 9.70 9.89 9.36
C ARG A 292 9.71 10.32 10.81
N GLU A 293 9.52 9.37 11.71
CA GLU A 293 9.35 9.65 13.14
C GLU A 293 10.57 10.33 13.77
N TYR A 294 11.77 9.76 13.56
CA TYR A 294 13.02 10.38 14.02
C TYR A 294 13.30 11.75 13.40
N ILE A 295 12.78 12.03 12.20
CA ILE A 295 12.90 13.35 11.58
C ILE A 295 11.95 14.33 12.28
N LEU A 296 10.72 13.93 12.59
CA LEU A 296 9.81 14.79 13.37
C LEU A 296 10.42 15.15 14.73
N GLU A 297 10.92 14.16 15.48
CA GLU A 297 11.49 14.39 16.81
C GLU A 297 12.73 15.30 16.77
N ASP A 298 13.57 15.15 15.75
CA ASP A 298 14.71 16.02 15.56
C ASP A 298 14.29 17.45 15.16
N ALA A 299 13.19 17.63 14.40
CA ALA A 299 12.66 18.96 14.04
C ALA A 299 12.05 19.67 15.26
N LYS A 300 11.30 18.95 16.10
CA LYS A 300 10.79 19.45 17.38
C LYS A 300 11.90 19.97 18.29
N ARG A 301 13.08 19.35 18.25
CA ARG A 301 14.24 19.80 19.01
C ARG A 301 14.81 21.11 18.49
N LEU A 302 15.02 21.19 17.17
CA LEU A 302 15.71 22.34 16.56
C LEU A 302 14.87 23.62 16.63
N HIS A 303 13.54 23.49 16.68
CA HIS A 303 12.61 24.62 16.58
C HIS A 303 11.59 24.59 17.73
N GLY A 304 11.85 25.35 18.80
CA GLY A 304 11.00 25.37 20.00
C GLY A 304 9.54 25.77 19.73
N ALA A 305 9.29 26.71 18.81
CA ALA A 305 7.95 27.10 18.40
C ALA A 305 7.22 26.00 17.59
N PHE A 306 7.96 25.12 16.93
CA PHE A 306 7.42 23.96 16.22
C PHE A 306 6.99 22.86 17.20
N HIS A 307 7.71 22.67 18.31
CA HIS A 307 7.45 21.60 19.28
C HIS A 307 5.99 21.56 19.77
N GLU A 308 5.50 22.64 20.38
CA GLU A 308 4.16 22.71 20.96
C GLU A 308 3.07 22.46 19.91
N ARG A 309 3.24 23.03 18.72
CA ARG A 309 2.26 22.92 17.64
C ARG A 309 2.31 21.57 16.93
N ALA A 310 3.48 20.93 16.86
CA ALA A 310 3.64 19.61 16.28
C ALA A 310 2.94 18.52 17.10
N ASP A 311 2.84 18.71 18.42
CA ASP A 311 2.11 17.79 19.30
C ASP A 311 0.58 17.95 19.21
N ALA A 312 0.11 19.13 18.78
CA ALA A 312 -1.30 19.37 18.50
C ALA A 312 -1.77 18.74 17.15
N LEU A 313 -0.85 18.31 16.28
CA LEU A 313 -1.19 17.66 15.03
C LEU A 313 -1.83 16.29 15.27
N MET A 314 -2.85 15.96 14.46
CA MET A 314 -3.45 14.63 14.48
C MET A 314 -2.49 13.60 13.88
N LYS A 315 -1.80 12.86 14.74
CA LYS A 315 -0.78 11.86 14.35
C LYS A 315 -1.42 10.53 13.99
N HIS A 316 -0.97 9.94 12.88
CA HIS A 316 -1.25 8.58 12.47
C HIS A 316 0.07 7.85 12.26
N VAL A 317 0.45 6.97 13.19
CA VAL A 317 1.67 6.19 13.07
C VAL A 317 1.38 4.94 12.26
N LEU A 318 1.96 4.85 11.06
CA LEU A 318 1.92 3.66 10.21
C LEU A 318 3.07 2.73 10.60
N SER A 319 2.73 1.53 11.06
CA SER A 319 3.68 0.57 11.60
C SER A 319 3.55 -0.81 10.95
N LEU A 320 4.47 -1.73 11.26
CA LEU A 320 4.39 -3.12 10.79
C LEU A 320 3.24 -3.91 11.42
N GLU A 321 2.68 -3.43 12.54
CA GLU A 321 1.54 -4.04 13.21
C GLU A 321 0.25 -3.87 12.40
N ASP A 322 0.20 -2.85 11.54
CA ASP A 322 -0.90 -2.64 10.60
C ASP A 322 -0.96 -3.70 9.48
N TYR A 323 0.14 -4.43 9.30
CA TYR A 323 0.26 -5.48 8.30
C TYR A 323 0.11 -6.86 8.92
N THR A 324 -1.15 -7.33 8.96
CA THR A 324 -1.47 -8.73 9.21
C THR A 324 -0.72 -9.65 8.24
N ALA A 325 -0.56 -10.93 8.61
CA ALA A 325 0.03 -11.92 7.70
C ALA A 325 -0.70 -12.00 6.35
N ARG A 326 -2.02 -11.72 6.33
CA ARG A 326 -2.82 -11.62 5.11
C ARG A 326 -2.42 -10.41 4.27
N HIS A 327 -2.28 -9.22 4.88
CA HIS A 327 -1.82 -8.02 4.15
C HIS A 327 -0.43 -8.24 3.55
N ARG A 328 0.51 -8.80 4.32
CA ARG A 328 1.88 -9.10 3.84
C ARG A 328 1.87 -10.11 2.69
N ALA A 329 1.07 -11.17 2.79
CA ALA A 329 0.90 -12.14 1.72
C ALA A 329 0.34 -11.50 0.46
N GLN A 330 -0.68 -10.64 0.60
CA GLN A 330 -1.27 -9.91 -0.53
C GLN A 330 -0.27 -8.96 -1.18
N MET A 331 0.55 -8.24 -0.40
CA MET A 331 1.58 -7.36 -0.93
C MET A 331 2.61 -8.16 -1.75
N VAL A 332 3.14 -9.24 -1.19
CA VAL A 332 4.08 -10.13 -1.90
C VAL A 332 3.43 -10.69 -3.17
N PHE A 333 2.20 -11.17 -3.07
CA PHE A 333 1.47 -11.71 -4.21
C PHE A 333 1.28 -10.66 -5.30
N ASN A 334 0.74 -9.48 -4.98
CA ASN A 334 0.44 -8.46 -5.98
C ASN A 334 1.71 -7.98 -6.67
N HIS A 335 2.77 -7.70 -5.92
CA HIS A 335 4.03 -7.25 -6.51
C HIS A 335 4.65 -8.29 -7.42
N LEU A 336 4.65 -9.58 -7.04
CA LEU A 336 5.18 -10.65 -7.88
C LEU A 336 4.27 -10.96 -9.08
N TYR A 337 2.95 -11.01 -8.87
CA TYR A 337 1.98 -11.33 -9.90
C TYR A 337 1.96 -10.29 -11.02
N PHE A 338 2.06 -9.01 -10.67
CA PHE A 338 2.09 -7.91 -11.64
C PHE A 338 3.51 -7.57 -12.12
N SER A 339 4.55 -8.23 -11.61
CA SER A 339 5.95 -7.94 -11.97
C SER A 339 6.30 -8.23 -13.43
N ASP A 340 7.45 -7.70 -13.84
CA ASP A 340 8.15 -8.03 -15.08
C ASP A 340 9.10 -9.24 -14.92
N LEU A 341 9.01 -10.00 -13.82
CA LEU A 341 9.89 -11.14 -13.58
C LEU A 341 9.57 -12.31 -14.53
N PRO A 342 10.61 -13.03 -15.01
CA PRO A 342 10.42 -14.27 -15.75
C PRO A 342 9.63 -15.32 -14.96
N GLN A 343 8.78 -16.08 -15.67
CA GLN A 343 7.96 -17.13 -15.06
C GLN A 343 8.80 -18.18 -14.32
N SER A 344 9.99 -18.52 -14.84
CA SER A 344 10.94 -19.43 -14.21
C SER A 344 11.32 -19.00 -12.79
N ARG A 345 11.56 -17.71 -12.56
CA ARG A 345 11.90 -17.18 -11.23
C ARG A 345 10.72 -17.26 -10.26
N LEU A 346 9.51 -16.98 -10.75
CA LEU A 346 8.29 -17.11 -9.95
C LEU A 346 8.05 -18.57 -9.55
N GLU A 347 8.24 -19.51 -10.48
CA GLU A 347 8.13 -20.95 -10.23
C GLU A 347 9.15 -21.41 -9.17
N GLN A 348 10.40 -20.97 -9.26
CA GLN A 348 11.42 -21.28 -8.27
C GLN A 348 11.12 -20.67 -6.89
N PHE A 349 10.69 -19.41 -6.85
CA PHE A 349 10.30 -18.74 -5.61
C PHE A 349 9.15 -19.48 -4.88
N VAL A 350 8.18 -19.99 -5.64
CA VAL A 350 7.08 -20.81 -5.12
C VAL A 350 7.56 -22.20 -4.70
N ALA A 351 8.40 -22.86 -5.51
CA ALA A 351 8.94 -24.19 -5.22
C ALA A 351 9.78 -24.20 -3.93
N ALA A 352 10.63 -23.19 -3.74
CA ALA A 352 11.41 -22.98 -2.53
C ALA A 352 10.57 -22.52 -1.32
N LYS A 353 9.29 -22.15 -1.54
CA LYS A 353 8.41 -21.56 -0.54
C LYS A 353 8.96 -20.28 0.10
N ALA A 354 9.79 -19.53 -0.65
CA ALA A 354 10.45 -18.32 -0.18
C ALA A 354 9.44 -17.24 0.29
N TYR A 355 8.24 -17.22 -0.29
CA TYR A 355 7.13 -16.37 0.17
C TYR A 355 6.83 -16.53 1.67
N ARG A 356 6.98 -17.73 2.25
CA ARG A 356 6.73 -17.95 3.69
C ARG A 356 7.74 -17.22 4.55
N THR A 357 9.01 -17.25 4.14
CA THR A 357 10.10 -16.55 4.82
C THR A 357 9.87 -15.05 4.75
N VAL A 358 9.58 -14.53 3.55
CA VAL A 358 9.30 -13.10 3.33
C VAL A 358 8.12 -12.63 4.18
N ILE A 359 6.96 -13.30 4.11
CA ILE A 359 5.74 -12.90 4.83
C ILE A 359 5.95 -12.86 6.35
N ARG A 360 6.72 -13.82 6.89
CA ARG A 360 7.01 -13.94 8.32
C ARG A 360 8.24 -13.17 8.77
N HIS A 361 8.94 -12.52 7.85
CA HIS A 361 10.18 -11.82 8.16
C HIS A 361 9.91 -10.72 9.20
N ARG A 362 10.75 -10.67 10.24
CA ARG A 362 10.61 -9.68 11.33
C ARG A 362 10.70 -8.25 10.78
N HIS A 363 11.54 -8.05 9.77
CA HIS A 363 11.78 -6.76 9.12
C HIS A 363 11.09 -6.67 7.76
N PHE A 364 9.91 -7.28 7.62
CA PHE A 364 9.12 -7.14 6.39
C PHE A 364 8.98 -5.66 6.01
N ASN A 365 9.23 -5.29 4.76
CA ASN A 365 9.10 -3.92 4.30
C ASN A 365 8.57 -3.88 2.87
N PRO A 366 7.46 -3.16 2.59
CA PRO A 366 6.89 -3.08 1.25
C PRO A 366 7.87 -2.61 0.18
N ARG A 367 8.81 -1.70 0.52
CA ARG A 367 9.83 -1.22 -0.42
C ARG A 367 10.82 -2.32 -0.84
N ILE A 368 11.14 -3.27 0.05
CA ILE A 368 11.98 -4.42 -0.30
C ILE A 368 11.20 -5.36 -1.23
N VAL A 369 9.91 -5.62 -0.92
CA VAL A 369 9.03 -6.43 -1.77
C VAL A 369 8.93 -5.84 -3.19
N GLU A 370 8.72 -4.54 -3.31
CA GLU A 370 8.72 -3.84 -4.60
C GLU A 370 10.07 -3.98 -5.31
N TYR A 371 11.17 -3.86 -4.57
CA TYR A 371 12.51 -3.95 -5.13
C TYR A 371 12.82 -5.33 -5.73
N ILE A 372 12.56 -6.41 -4.99
CA ILE A 372 12.83 -7.78 -5.47
C ILE A 372 11.93 -8.16 -6.65
N SER A 373 10.79 -7.47 -6.78
CA SER A 373 9.79 -7.73 -7.83
C SER A 373 10.10 -7.02 -9.14
N LYS A 374 11.19 -6.27 -9.27
CA LYS A 374 11.61 -5.66 -10.54
C LYS A 374 12.75 -6.43 -11.16
N TYR A 375 12.57 -6.92 -12.38
CA TYR A 375 13.59 -7.70 -13.08
C TYR A 375 14.91 -6.94 -13.23
N ALA A 376 14.87 -5.63 -13.46
CA ALA A 376 16.05 -4.78 -13.55
C ALA A 376 17.01 -4.91 -12.35
N ASN A 377 16.48 -5.19 -11.15
CA ASN A 377 17.26 -5.29 -9.92
C ASN A 377 17.97 -6.64 -9.76
N SER A 378 17.49 -7.66 -10.45
CA SER A 378 18.04 -9.03 -10.41
C SER A 378 18.47 -9.51 -11.79
N ARG A 379 18.60 -8.61 -12.77
CA ARG A 379 18.94 -8.95 -14.17
C ARG A 379 20.31 -9.59 -14.35
N MET A 380 21.22 -9.34 -13.41
CA MET A 380 22.58 -9.90 -13.42
C MET A 380 22.67 -11.26 -12.70
N ARG A 381 21.60 -11.67 -12.00
CA ARG A 381 21.52 -12.97 -11.34
C ARG A 381 20.92 -13.98 -12.32
N THR A 382 21.34 -15.23 -12.21
CA THR A 382 20.65 -16.35 -12.84
C THR A 382 19.31 -16.62 -12.15
N ASP A 383 18.45 -17.44 -12.76
CA ASP A 383 17.18 -17.80 -12.15
C ASP A 383 17.41 -18.57 -10.84
N ASP A 384 18.35 -19.52 -10.83
CA ASP A 384 18.71 -20.33 -9.65
C ASP A 384 19.23 -19.50 -8.47
N GLU A 385 19.81 -18.32 -8.74
CA GLU A 385 20.29 -17.39 -7.72
C GLU A 385 19.19 -16.45 -7.20
N PHE A 386 18.00 -16.44 -7.81
CA PHE A 386 16.95 -15.47 -7.49
C PHE A 386 16.46 -15.61 -6.05
N VAL A 387 16.30 -16.84 -5.55
CA VAL A 387 15.85 -17.07 -4.17
C VAL A 387 16.88 -16.57 -3.16
N GLY A 388 18.17 -16.84 -3.39
CA GLY A 388 19.26 -16.34 -2.55
C GLY A 388 19.33 -14.80 -2.58
N PHE A 389 19.14 -14.19 -3.75
CA PHE A 389 19.02 -12.73 -3.86
C PHE A 389 17.88 -12.17 -3.02
N VAL A 390 16.71 -12.82 -2.98
CA VAL A 390 15.60 -12.37 -2.12
C VAL A 390 15.97 -12.44 -0.64
N GLU A 391 16.59 -13.54 -0.20
CA GLU A 391 17.03 -13.69 1.19
C GLU A 391 18.06 -12.62 1.58
N GLU A 392 19.08 -12.40 0.73
CA GLU A 392 20.09 -11.35 0.91
C GLU A 392 19.47 -9.95 1.09
N GLU A 393 18.43 -9.62 0.30
CA GLU A 393 17.77 -8.31 0.37
C GLU A 393 16.92 -8.11 1.63
N PHE A 394 16.36 -9.18 2.20
CA PHE A 394 15.64 -9.11 3.47
C PHE A 394 16.56 -9.11 4.69
N ASP A 395 17.70 -9.80 4.60
CA ASP A 395 18.71 -9.86 5.65
C ASP A 395 19.62 -8.62 5.68
N ASN A 396 19.67 -7.84 4.59
CA ASN A 396 20.46 -6.61 4.50
C ASN A 396 19.61 -5.33 4.70
N PRO A 397 19.68 -4.68 5.88
CA PRO A 397 18.90 -3.47 6.17
C PRO A 397 19.39 -2.22 5.42
N SER A 398 20.57 -2.26 4.79
CA SER A 398 21.25 -1.08 4.22
C SER A 398 20.39 -0.34 3.20
N ARG A 399 19.61 -1.06 2.38
CA ARG A 399 18.70 -0.45 1.40
C ARG A 399 17.71 0.54 2.02
N LEU A 400 17.27 0.28 3.25
CA LEU A 400 16.32 1.12 3.96
C LEU A 400 17.01 2.13 4.87
N TRP A 401 18.13 1.73 5.48
CA TRP A 401 18.70 2.42 6.63
C TRP A 401 20.06 3.08 6.40
N GLU A 402 20.78 2.76 5.32
CA GLU A 402 22.09 3.37 5.04
C GLU A 402 21.96 4.89 4.88
N TYR A 403 21.02 5.35 4.06
CA TYR A 403 20.79 6.79 3.88
C TYR A 403 20.35 7.49 5.18
N PRO A 404 19.31 7.01 5.90
CA PRO A 404 18.98 7.52 7.24
C PRO A 404 20.17 7.60 8.19
N TYR A 405 20.94 6.52 8.28
CA TYR A 405 22.10 6.42 9.16
C TYR A 405 23.18 7.43 8.76
N MET A 406 23.51 7.54 7.48
CA MET A 406 24.61 8.39 7.02
C MET A 406 24.27 9.89 7.00
N HIS A 407 23.00 10.24 6.77
CA HIS A 407 22.62 11.62 6.40
C HIS A 407 21.52 12.25 7.26
N GLU A 408 20.72 11.47 7.99
CA GLU A 408 19.52 11.99 8.68
C GLU A 408 19.58 11.85 10.21
N VAL A 409 20.59 11.18 10.75
CA VAL A 409 20.86 11.12 12.20
C VAL A 409 22.15 11.86 12.55
N GLY A 410 22.17 12.45 13.74
CA GLY A 410 23.32 13.22 14.22
C GLY A 410 24.57 12.37 14.42
N HIS A 411 25.73 13.02 14.49
CA HIS A 411 27.02 12.33 14.72
C HIS A 411 27.01 11.50 16.02
N LEU A 412 26.55 12.09 17.14
CA LEU A 412 26.45 11.38 18.41
C LEU A 412 25.45 10.21 18.36
N ALA A 413 24.34 10.37 17.63
CA ALA A 413 23.38 9.29 17.43
C ALA A 413 24.00 8.09 16.67
N ARG A 414 24.83 8.35 15.65
CA ARG A 414 25.60 7.29 14.98
C ARG A 414 26.61 6.61 15.92
N GLN A 415 27.29 7.38 16.76
CA GLN A 415 28.21 6.82 17.75
C GLN A 415 27.47 5.93 18.75
N ILE A 416 26.28 6.35 19.21
CA ILE A 416 25.41 5.52 20.05
C ILE A 416 25.10 4.19 19.38
N LEU A 417 24.67 4.21 18.11
CA LEU A 417 24.36 2.98 17.37
C LEU A 417 25.59 2.08 17.18
N ALA A 418 26.76 2.67 16.88
CA ALA A 418 28.00 1.93 16.70
C ALA A 418 28.45 1.25 17.99
N VAL A 419 28.40 1.96 19.12
CA VAL A 419 28.72 1.39 20.44
C VAL A 419 27.69 0.35 20.85
N LEU A 420 26.39 0.62 20.71
CA LEU A 420 25.34 -0.35 21.02
C LEU A 420 25.52 -1.65 20.22
N TRP A 421 25.99 -1.56 18.96
CA TRP A 421 26.32 -2.72 18.15
C TRP A 421 27.48 -3.55 18.74
N THR A 422 28.50 -2.92 19.35
CA THR A 422 29.59 -3.68 20.02
C THR A 422 29.11 -4.42 21.27
N TYR A 423 27.99 -4.01 21.86
CA TYR A 423 27.29 -4.72 22.94
C TYR A 423 26.30 -5.80 22.43
N GLY A 424 26.27 -6.08 21.12
CA GLY A 424 25.34 -7.07 20.56
C GLY A 424 23.91 -6.54 20.36
N GLY A 425 23.72 -5.22 20.37
CA GLY A 425 22.44 -4.57 20.09
C GLY A 425 21.55 -4.30 21.31
N THR A 426 21.99 -4.72 22.51
CA THR A 426 21.29 -4.48 23.77
C THR A 426 22.30 -4.17 24.87
N CYS A 427 22.07 -3.12 25.65
CA CYS A 427 22.97 -2.68 26.71
C CYS A 427 22.18 -1.91 27.77
N GLU A 428 22.67 -1.90 29.01
CA GLU A 428 22.15 -1.00 30.06
C GLU A 428 22.43 0.46 29.68
N LEU A 429 21.48 1.35 29.98
CA LEU A 429 21.55 2.74 29.55
C LEU A 429 22.79 3.47 30.10
N GLU A 430 23.14 3.20 31.36
CA GLU A 430 24.31 3.79 32.02
C GLU A 430 25.63 3.24 31.44
N GLU A 431 25.71 1.95 31.14
CA GLU A 431 26.90 1.37 30.49
C GLU A 431 27.15 1.97 29.10
N LEU A 432 26.07 2.15 28.33
CA LEU A 432 26.13 2.79 27.02
C LEU A 432 26.56 4.26 27.13
N ARG A 433 26.02 4.98 28.13
CA ARG A 433 26.39 6.37 28.42
C ARG A 433 27.87 6.49 28.78
N ASP A 434 28.35 5.63 29.67
CA ASP A 434 29.75 5.59 30.11
C ASP A 434 30.70 5.29 28.94
N ALA A 435 30.39 4.28 28.13
CA ALA A 435 31.20 3.89 26.98
C ALA A 435 31.34 5.03 25.96
N ILE A 436 30.26 5.78 25.71
CA ILE A 436 30.30 6.91 24.77
C ILE A 436 31.01 8.11 25.37
N SER A 437 30.86 8.36 26.68
CA SER A 437 31.58 9.43 27.37
C SER A 437 33.10 9.23 27.28
N GLN A 438 33.58 7.98 27.28
CA GLN A 438 34.99 7.64 27.12
C GLN A 438 35.50 7.84 25.68
N ALA A 439 34.61 7.73 24.69
CA ALA A 439 34.91 7.93 23.28
C ALA A 439 34.82 9.41 22.82
N GLN A 440 34.28 10.29 23.67
CA GLN A 440 34.19 11.73 23.42
C GLN A 440 35.47 12.46 23.86
N ASP A 441 35.77 13.59 23.20
CA ASP A 441 36.90 14.42 23.60
C ASP A 441 36.59 15.08 24.96
N ARG A 442 37.54 15.02 25.91
CA ARG A 442 37.33 15.38 27.34
C ARG A 442 37.12 16.88 27.58
N SER A 443 37.02 17.67 26.52
CA SER A 443 37.03 19.13 26.52
C SER A 443 35.65 19.77 26.79
N GLN A 444 34.53 19.02 26.74
CA GLN A 444 33.16 19.54 27.01
C GLN A 444 32.23 18.59 27.82
N PRO A 445 32.59 18.17 29.04
CA PRO A 445 31.80 17.20 29.81
C PRO A 445 30.41 17.70 30.25
N ALA A 446 30.21 19.01 30.41
CA ALA A 446 28.94 19.59 30.87
C ALA A 446 27.79 19.48 29.84
N GLU A 447 28.11 19.42 28.55
CA GLU A 447 27.11 19.34 27.47
C GLU A 447 26.81 17.89 27.04
N PHE A 448 27.61 16.93 27.49
CA PHE A 448 27.46 15.52 27.09
C PHE A 448 26.13 14.91 27.54
N GLY A 449 25.71 15.15 28.79
CA GLY A 449 24.46 14.57 29.31
C GLY A 449 23.22 15.00 28.51
N SER A 450 23.11 16.28 28.19
CA SER A 450 22.00 16.82 27.42
C SER A 450 22.03 16.35 25.96
N THR A 451 23.21 16.37 25.32
CA THR A 451 23.38 15.91 23.93
C THR A 451 23.13 14.41 23.78
N PHE A 452 23.55 13.59 24.75
CA PHE A 452 23.28 12.16 24.78
C PHE A 452 21.78 11.85 24.89
N SER A 453 21.07 12.49 25.84
CA SER A 453 19.62 12.34 25.97
C SER A 453 18.88 12.74 24.68
N VAL A 454 19.33 13.83 24.05
CA VAL A 454 18.82 14.31 22.75
C VAL A 454 19.02 13.27 21.65
N ALA A 455 20.22 12.70 21.54
CA ALA A 455 20.54 11.72 20.51
C ALA A 455 19.75 10.42 20.72
N LEU A 456 19.55 9.99 21.97
CA LEU A 456 18.70 8.84 22.29
C LEU A 456 17.23 9.06 21.93
N LYS A 457 16.68 10.24 22.23
CA LYS A 457 15.30 10.59 21.83
C LYS A 457 15.11 10.54 20.31
N GLN A 458 16.11 11.02 19.55
CA GLN A 458 16.09 10.92 18.08
C GLN A 458 16.06 9.46 17.59
N LEU A 459 16.80 8.57 18.25
CA LEU A 459 16.90 7.17 17.85
C LEU A 459 15.69 6.33 18.27
N ASN A 460 14.99 6.74 19.34
CA ASN A 460 13.90 5.97 19.93
C ASN A 460 12.74 5.74 18.95
N GLY A 461 12.10 4.58 19.04
CA GLY A 461 10.96 4.18 18.19
C GLY A 461 11.32 3.78 16.76
N SER A 462 12.49 4.22 16.25
CA SER A 462 12.94 3.94 14.89
C SER A 462 14.18 3.05 14.82
N PHE A 463 15.29 3.46 15.46
CA PHE A 463 16.57 2.72 15.44
C PHE A 463 16.78 1.89 16.70
N VAL A 464 16.31 2.38 17.85
CA VAL A 464 16.38 1.70 19.15
C VAL A 464 15.01 1.74 19.82
N ALA A 465 14.76 0.80 20.72
CA ALA A 465 13.59 0.82 21.60
C ALA A 465 14.08 1.10 23.02
N LEU A 466 13.71 2.25 23.57
CA LEU A 466 13.92 2.55 24.98
C LEU A 466 12.74 1.99 25.78
N PRO A 467 12.97 1.46 27.00
CA PRO A 467 11.86 1.16 27.90
C PRO A 467 11.08 2.45 28.19
N ASP A 468 9.76 2.38 28.20
CA ASP A 468 8.89 3.49 28.59
C ASP A 468 9.20 3.88 30.03
N PHE A 469 10.01 4.91 30.22
CA PHE A 469 10.08 5.60 31.50
C PHE A 469 8.78 6.39 31.64
N GLY A 470 7.77 5.74 32.24
CA GLY A 470 6.54 6.40 32.68
C GLY A 470 6.90 7.71 33.37
N GLY A 471 6.23 8.79 32.94
CA GLY A 471 6.51 10.16 33.32
C GLY A 471 6.89 10.33 34.78
N SER A 472 8.20 10.41 35.02
CA SER A 472 8.78 11.00 36.20
C SER A 472 9.60 12.15 35.69
N SER A 473 8.95 13.31 35.67
CA SER A 473 9.64 14.55 35.97
C SER A 473 10.36 14.34 37.30
N ASP A 474 11.67 14.11 37.27
CA ASP A 474 12.62 14.26 38.38
C ASP A 474 13.98 13.93 37.76
N SER A 475 14.83 14.88 37.36
CA SER A 475 15.57 15.90 38.12
C SER A 475 17.00 15.81 37.56
N PHE A 476 17.57 16.98 37.22
CA PHE A 476 18.84 17.17 36.51
C PHE A 476 20.06 16.52 37.15
#